data_AF-A0AAU8KAV9-F1
#
_entry.id   AF-A0AAU8KAV9-F1
#
_cell.length_a   1.000
_cell.length_b   1.000
_cell.length_c   1.000
_cell.angle_alpha   90.00
_cell.angle_beta   90.00
_cell.angle_gamma   90.00
#
_symmetry.space_group_name_H-M   'P 1'
#
loop_
_entity.id
_entity.type
_entity.pdbx_description
1 polymer ?
#
loop_
_entity_poly.entity_id
_entity_poly.type
_entity_poly.pdbx_seq_one_letter_code
_entity_poly.pdbx_strand_id
1 'polypeptide(L)'
;MPISPNQGSTAGGTTVTITGTGLSGATAVHFGSKLATITANTPTSVTCTSPSGVGTVNVTVTTGGGTSNPLSFYYVGAPFKASLSASSGATAGGETVTITGTGLSTATSVNFGANAASPTVVSDGQINAVVPAGASAGSVSVSVTTAGGTNNGLSYTYVDPPTVTTLTPTSGPTSGGTAVTVTGTNLTTTQSVTVDGTLAPFAVISATELTFVTPPGTAGAVDVVVTTTGGSATDVGAFTYVAGPGI
;
A
#
# COMPACT_ATOMS: atom_id res chain seq x y z
N MET A 1 2.13 -31.20 -7.19
CA MET A 1 3.59 -31.24 -7.01
C MET A 1 3.91 -32.03 -5.74
N PRO A 2 4.90 -32.93 -5.75
CA PRO A 2 5.25 -33.76 -4.59
C PRO A 2 5.96 -33.00 -3.47
N ILE A 3 6.28 -31.72 -3.66
CA ILE A 3 6.80 -30.81 -2.63
C ILE A 3 5.99 -29.50 -2.68
N SER A 4 5.56 -29.02 -1.51
CA SER A 4 4.77 -27.79 -1.37
C SER A 4 5.02 -27.10 -0.03
N PRO A 5 5.36 -25.80 -0.02
CA PRO A 5 5.81 -25.01 -1.17
C PRO A 5 7.15 -25.55 -1.71
N ASN A 6 7.43 -25.32 -3.00
CA ASN A 6 8.72 -25.65 -3.61
C ASN A 6 9.74 -24.50 -3.52
N GLN A 7 9.43 -23.44 -2.75
CA GLN A 7 10.28 -22.27 -2.57
C GLN A 7 10.17 -21.77 -1.13
N GLY A 8 11.17 -21.02 -0.66
CA GLY A 8 11.15 -20.42 0.68
C GLY A 8 12.37 -19.55 0.99
N SER A 9 12.43 -18.98 2.18
CA SER A 9 13.45 -17.99 2.56
C SER A 9 14.86 -18.54 2.60
N THR A 10 15.84 -17.77 2.12
CA THR A 10 17.28 -18.06 2.30
C THR A 10 17.69 -18.18 3.78
N ALA A 11 16.94 -17.56 4.70
CA ALA A 11 17.13 -17.72 6.13
C ALA A 11 16.71 -19.11 6.67
N GLY A 12 15.98 -19.89 5.87
CA GLY A 12 15.36 -21.14 6.28
C GLY A 12 14.02 -20.92 6.99
N GLY A 13 13.55 -21.93 7.72
CA GLY A 13 12.32 -21.83 8.52
C GLY A 13 11.03 -22.07 7.74
N THR A 14 11.10 -22.35 6.44
CA THR A 14 9.90 -22.61 5.62
C THR A 14 9.35 -23.98 5.96
N THR A 15 8.08 -24.07 6.34
CA THR A 15 7.38 -25.36 6.49
C THR A 15 7.10 -25.94 5.11
N VAL A 16 7.66 -27.11 4.83
CA VAL A 16 7.58 -27.80 3.55
C VAL A 16 6.95 -29.18 3.75
N THR A 17 5.93 -29.49 2.96
CA THR A 17 5.30 -30.80 2.90
C THR A 17 5.74 -31.53 1.63
N ILE A 18 6.30 -32.72 1.81
CA ILE A 18 6.71 -33.63 0.75
C ILE A 18 5.70 -34.79 0.73
N THR A 19 5.02 -35.00 -0.39
CA THR A 19 4.00 -36.05 -0.58
C THR A 19 4.52 -37.13 -1.50
N GLY A 20 4.27 -38.40 -1.16
CA GLY A 20 4.74 -39.56 -1.92
C GLY A 20 4.19 -40.88 -1.37
N THR A 21 4.95 -41.96 -1.54
CA THR A 21 4.63 -43.31 -1.05
C THR A 21 5.85 -43.91 -0.35
N GLY A 22 5.63 -44.78 0.63
CA GLY A 22 6.73 -45.47 1.32
C GLY A 22 7.55 -44.54 2.22
N LEU A 23 6.94 -43.45 2.71
CA LEU A 23 7.62 -42.44 3.52
C LEU A 23 7.60 -42.74 5.03
N SER A 24 7.04 -43.88 5.44
CA SER A 24 7.00 -44.29 6.86
C SER A 24 8.41 -44.36 7.45
N GLY A 25 8.60 -43.76 8.63
CA GLY A 25 9.88 -43.82 9.34
C GLY A 25 10.98 -43.04 8.63
N ALA A 26 10.64 -41.87 8.06
CA ALA A 26 11.64 -40.96 7.50
C ALA A 26 12.63 -40.54 8.60
N THR A 27 13.92 -40.81 8.38
CA THR A 27 15.00 -40.54 9.33
C THR A 27 15.73 -39.23 9.03
N ALA A 28 15.71 -38.80 7.77
CA ALA A 28 16.31 -37.53 7.35
C ALA A 28 15.57 -36.93 6.16
N VAL A 29 15.50 -35.60 6.12
CA VAL A 29 15.19 -34.83 4.92
C VAL A 29 16.37 -33.91 4.67
N HIS A 30 16.95 -33.99 3.48
CA HIS A 30 18.07 -33.15 3.07
C HIS A 30 17.61 -32.11 2.07
N PHE A 31 18.11 -30.88 2.22
CA PHE A 31 18.03 -29.79 1.25
C PHE A 31 19.47 -29.52 0.78
N GLY A 32 19.85 -30.12 -0.35
CA GLY A 32 21.25 -30.21 -0.77
C GLY A 32 22.05 -31.02 0.25
N SER A 33 23.11 -30.41 0.80
CA SER A 33 23.95 -31.03 1.84
C SER A 33 23.45 -30.79 3.27
N LYS A 34 22.38 -29.99 3.47
CA LYS A 34 21.92 -29.59 4.81
C LYS A 34 20.71 -30.42 5.24
N LEU A 35 20.67 -30.78 6.53
CA LEU A 35 19.53 -31.44 7.15
C LEU A 35 18.40 -30.46 7.47
N ALA A 36 17.17 -30.88 7.21
CA ALA A 36 15.95 -30.22 7.65
C ALA A 36 15.42 -30.86 8.94
N THR A 37 14.60 -30.12 9.68
CA THR A 37 13.91 -30.65 10.88
C THR A 37 12.59 -31.27 10.47
N ILE A 38 12.44 -32.59 10.61
CA ILE A 38 11.15 -33.26 10.39
C ILE A 38 10.21 -32.92 11.55
N THR A 39 9.00 -32.45 11.23
CA THR A 39 7.98 -32.06 12.22
C THR A 39 6.77 -32.99 12.21
N ALA A 40 6.50 -33.66 11.09
CA ALA A 40 5.49 -34.71 10.99
C ALA A 40 5.87 -35.73 9.92
N ASN A 41 5.49 -36.99 10.13
CA ASN A 41 5.70 -38.05 9.17
C ASN A 41 4.53 -39.04 9.17
N THR A 42 4.05 -39.37 7.98
CA THR A 42 3.06 -40.39 7.66
C THR A 42 3.59 -41.26 6.51
N PRO A 43 2.97 -42.41 6.20
CA PRO A 43 3.40 -43.25 5.09
C PRO A 43 3.41 -42.57 3.71
N THR A 44 2.67 -41.47 3.56
CA THR A 44 2.52 -40.75 2.28
C THR A 44 2.90 -39.28 2.34
N SER A 45 3.35 -38.78 3.50
CA SER A 45 3.70 -37.36 3.67
C SER A 45 4.78 -37.14 4.74
N VAL A 46 5.72 -36.25 4.47
CA VAL A 46 6.72 -35.74 5.42
C VAL A 46 6.61 -34.23 5.46
N THR A 47 6.33 -33.67 6.63
CA THR A 47 6.41 -32.22 6.87
C THR A 47 7.73 -31.93 7.58
N CYS A 48 8.46 -30.93 7.09
CA CYS A 48 9.73 -30.50 7.66
C CYS A 48 9.90 -28.99 7.59
N THR A 49 10.84 -28.47 8.37
CA THR A 49 11.26 -27.07 8.34
C THR A 49 12.58 -26.97 7.59
N SER A 50 12.60 -26.18 6.50
CA SER A 50 13.80 -26.01 5.67
C SER A 50 14.96 -25.36 6.46
N PRO A 51 16.21 -25.79 6.24
CA PRO A 51 17.38 -25.10 6.77
C PRO A 51 17.66 -23.80 6.00
N SER A 52 18.60 -22.99 6.47
CA SER A 52 19.10 -21.85 5.69
C SER A 52 19.80 -22.31 4.42
N GLY A 53 19.71 -21.54 3.34
CA GLY A 53 20.26 -21.95 2.04
C GLY A 53 20.24 -20.83 1.00
N VAL A 54 20.77 -21.14 -0.19
CA VAL A 54 20.82 -20.22 -1.34
C VAL A 54 20.62 -21.00 -2.63
N GLY A 55 20.04 -20.34 -3.63
CA GLY A 55 19.84 -20.91 -4.97
C GLY A 55 18.91 -22.12 -5.00
N THR A 56 19.03 -22.92 -6.05
CA THR A 56 18.25 -24.16 -6.24
C THR A 56 18.99 -25.33 -5.61
N VAL A 57 18.28 -26.13 -4.80
CA VAL A 57 18.79 -27.38 -4.22
C VAL A 57 17.88 -28.56 -4.51
N ASN A 58 18.47 -29.75 -4.46
CA ASN A 58 17.72 -31.00 -4.47
C ASN A 58 17.27 -31.36 -3.05
N VAL A 59 16.01 -31.76 -2.91
CA VAL A 59 15.40 -32.22 -1.67
C VAL A 59 15.16 -33.71 -1.76
N THR A 60 15.64 -34.45 -0.78
CA THR A 60 15.51 -35.92 -0.72
C THR A 60 15.07 -36.35 0.67
N VAL A 61 14.26 -37.41 0.73
CA VAL A 61 13.85 -38.07 1.98
C VAL A 61 14.60 -39.39 2.10
N THR A 62 15.17 -39.66 3.26
CA THR A 62 15.80 -40.94 3.58
C THR A 62 14.92 -41.70 4.58
N THR A 63 14.67 -42.97 4.27
CA THR A 63 13.97 -43.94 5.13
C THR A 63 14.87 -45.16 5.34
N GLY A 64 14.42 -46.14 6.13
CA GLY A 64 15.10 -47.44 6.21
C GLY A 64 15.19 -48.20 4.87
N GLY A 65 14.33 -47.87 3.90
CA GLY A 65 14.33 -48.46 2.56
C GLY A 65 15.26 -47.76 1.55
N GLY A 66 15.94 -46.68 1.95
CA GLY A 66 16.83 -45.91 1.08
C GLY A 66 16.42 -44.44 0.95
N THR A 67 17.04 -43.75 -0.02
CA THR A 67 16.82 -42.33 -0.31
C THR A 67 15.94 -42.15 -1.54
N SER A 68 14.99 -41.22 -1.49
CA SER A 68 14.09 -40.89 -2.59
C SER A 68 14.83 -40.29 -3.79
N ASN A 69 14.13 -40.19 -4.93
CA ASN A 69 14.55 -39.30 -6.02
C ASN A 69 14.58 -37.83 -5.54
N PRO A 70 15.41 -36.97 -6.16
CA PRO A 70 15.49 -35.56 -5.81
C PRO A 70 14.25 -34.78 -6.29
N LEU A 71 13.81 -33.83 -5.46
CA LEU A 71 12.83 -32.80 -5.78
C LEU A 71 13.50 -31.43 -5.77
N SER A 72 13.09 -30.48 -6.59
CA SER A 72 13.71 -29.13 -6.59
C SER A 72 13.07 -28.22 -5.55
N PHE A 73 13.91 -27.49 -4.80
CA PHE A 73 13.50 -26.40 -3.92
C PHE A 73 14.33 -25.14 -4.19
N TYR A 74 13.69 -23.98 -4.24
CA TYR A 74 14.34 -22.70 -4.54
C TYR A 74 14.37 -21.76 -3.33
N TYR A 75 15.56 -21.33 -2.93
CA TYR A 75 15.73 -20.32 -1.88
C TYR A 75 15.61 -18.91 -2.44
N VAL A 76 14.62 -18.17 -1.94
CA VAL A 76 14.31 -16.78 -2.31
C VAL A 76 14.84 -15.85 -1.20
N GLY A 77 15.57 -14.81 -1.57
CA GLY A 77 16.01 -13.78 -0.63
C GLY A 77 14.85 -12.90 -0.16
N ALA A 78 15.01 -12.25 0.99
CA ALA A 78 14.05 -11.23 1.43
C ALA A 78 13.91 -10.13 0.36
N PRO A 79 12.71 -9.54 0.19
CA PRO A 79 12.49 -8.54 -0.83
C PRO A 79 13.28 -7.27 -0.49
N PHE A 80 13.67 -6.52 -1.51
CA PHE A 80 14.17 -5.16 -1.35
C PHE A 80 13.13 -4.18 -1.87
N LYS A 81 12.84 -3.12 -1.12
CA LYS A 81 11.92 -2.06 -1.56
C LYS A 81 12.71 -0.79 -1.81
N ALA A 82 12.50 -0.20 -2.99
CA ALA A 82 13.16 1.02 -3.40
C ALA A 82 12.29 2.26 -3.12
N SER A 83 11.01 2.23 -3.50
CA SER A 83 10.14 3.41 -3.37
C SER A 83 8.63 3.09 -3.35
N LEU A 84 7.86 4.09 -2.91
CA LEU A 84 6.41 4.19 -3.12
C LEU A 84 6.13 5.28 -4.17
N SER A 85 5.13 5.07 -5.03
CA SER A 85 4.65 6.12 -5.95
C SER A 85 4.02 7.32 -5.22
N ALA A 86 3.48 7.09 -4.02
CA ALA A 86 3.01 8.12 -3.11
C ALA A 86 3.35 7.71 -1.67
N SER A 87 3.89 8.65 -0.90
CA SER A 87 4.24 8.47 0.51
C SER A 87 3.18 9.04 1.47
N SER A 88 2.05 9.50 0.95
CA SER A 88 0.91 9.98 1.73
C SER A 88 -0.41 9.90 0.95
N GLY A 89 -1.52 9.94 1.68
CA GLY A 89 -2.88 9.96 1.15
C GLY A 89 -3.93 10.01 2.27
N ALA A 90 -5.21 9.87 1.92
CA ALA A 90 -6.30 10.09 2.86
C ALA A 90 -6.32 9.04 3.98
N THR A 91 -6.73 9.43 5.19
CA THR A 91 -7.01 8.49 6.29
C THR A 91 -8.07 7.44 5.93
N ALA A 92 -8.97 7.75 5.00
CA ALA A 92 -9.94 6.79 4.48
C ALA A 92 -9.33 5.63 3.67
N GLY A 93 -8.10 5.80 3.16
CA GLY A 93 -7.46 4.86 2.24
C GLY A 93 -8.20 4.75 0.90
N GLY A 94 -7.92 3.67 0.16
CA GLY A 94 -8.50 3.36 -1.15
C GLY A 94 -7.61 3.76 -2.33
N GLU A 95 -6.56 4.54 -2.10
CA GLU A 95 -5.59 4.91 -3.13
C GLU A 95 -4.74 3.70 -3.52
N THR A 96 -4.41 3.58 -4.80
CA THR A 96 -3.46 2.57 -5.26
C THR A 96 -2.05 3.15 -5.22
N VAL A 97 -1.17 2.53 -4.45
CA VAL A 97 0.27 2.83 -4.46
C VAL A 97 1.02 1.76 -5.23
N THR A 98 1.99 2.20 -6.03
CA THR A 98 2.96 1.32 -6.68
C THR A 98 4.20 1.24 -5.80
N ILE A 99 4.64 0.01 -5.52
CA ILE A 99 5.86 -0.28 -4.77
C ILE A 99 6.87 -0.85 -5.76
N THR A 100 8.03 -0.21 -5.86
CA THR A 100 9.14 -0.70 -6.69
C THR A 100 10.24 -1.31 -5.84
N GLY A 101 10.96 -2.28 -6.38
CA GLY A 101 11.94 -3.04 -5.61
C GLY A 101 12.58 -4.19 -6.38
N THR A 102 12.95 -5.26 -5.67
CA THR A 102 13.38 -6.55 -6.22
C THR A 102 12.88 -7.70 -5.32
N GLY A 103 12.73 -8.90 -5.89
CA GLY A 103 12.24 -10.07 -5.16
C GLY A 103 10.74 -9.99 -4.82
N LEU A 104 9.97 -9.17 -5.53
CA LEU A 104 8.55 -8.93 -5.23
C LEU A 104 7.60 -9.90 -5.94
N SER A 105 8.11 -10.78 -6.80
CA SER A 105 7.32 -11.74 -7.58
C SER A 105 6.48 -12.70 -6.72
N THR A 106 6.86 -12.90 -5.46
CA THR A 106 6.15 -13.77 -4.51
C THR A 106 5.50 -12.99 -3.36
N ALA A 107 5.23 -11.70 -3.54
CA ALA A 107 4.59 -10.87 -2.52
C ALA A 107 3.19 -11.38 -2.19
N THR A 108 2.92 -11.58 -0.90
CA THR A 108 1.63 -12.08 -0.38
C THR A 108 0.91 -11.05 0.48
N SER A 109 1.64 -10.09 1.05
CA SER A 109 1.06 -9.03 1.88
C SER A 109 1.88 -7.76 1.80
N VAL A 110 1.20 -6.62 1.78
CA VAL A 110 1.76 -5.29 2.04
C VAL A 110 1.06 -4.74 3.26
N ASN A 111 1.81 -4.38 4.29
CA ASN A 111 1.22 -3.82 5.51
C ASN A 111 1.55 -2.33 5.61
N PHE A 112 0.55 -1.53 5.98
CA PHE A 112 0.66 -0.12 6.32
C PHE A 112 0.37 0.00 7.82
N GLY A 113 1.43 -0.01 8.63
CA GLY A 113 1.33 -0.20 10.07
C GLY A 113 0.72 -1.56 10.41
N ALA A 114 -0.38 -1.56 11.15
CA ALA A 114 -1.12 -2.78 11.50
C ALA A 114 -2.05 -3.29 10.40
N ASN A 115 -2.37 -2.47 9.39
CA ASN A 115 -3.37 -2.78 8.39
C ASN A 115 -2.73 -3.47 7.18
N ALA A 116 -3.27 -4.62 6.78
CA ALA A 116 -2.75 -5.40 5.66
C ALA A 116 -3.55 -5.16 4.37
N ALA A 117 -2.86 -5.18 3.24
CA ALA A 117 -3.40 -5.13 1.89
C ALA A 117 -2.82 -6.28 1.07
N SER A 118 -3.66 -6.87 0.21
CA SER A 118 -3.23 -7.88 -0.74
C SER A 118 -2.63 -7.18 -1.98
N PRO A 119 -1.35 -7.40 -2.31
CA PRO A 119 -0.75 -6.80 -3.49
C PRO A 119 -1.22 -7.48 -4.78
N THR A 120 -1.26 -6.70 -5.85
CA THR A 120 -1.22 -7.21 -7.23
C THR A 120 0.22 -7.21 -7.70
N VAL A 121 0.75 -8.39 -8.01
CA VAL A 121 2.12 -8.53 -8.51
C VAL A 121 2.16 -8.18 -10.00
N VAL A 122 2.96 -7.18 -10.37
CA VAL A 122 3.16 -6.78 -11.77
C VAL A 122 4.42 -7.41 -12.35
N SER A 123 5.52 -7.38 -11.59
CA SER A 123 6.79 -8.02 -11.94
C SER A 123 7.61 -8.28 -10.69
N ASP A 124 8.79 -8.91 -10.84
CA ASP A 124 9.72 -9.05 -9.70
C ASP A 124 10.17 -7.70 -9.13
N GLY A 125 10.13 -6.65 -9.95
CA GLY A 125 10.52 -5.30 -9.54
C GLY A 125 9.37 -4.38 -9.16
N GLN A 126 8.11 -4.83 -9.23
CA GLN A 126 6.95 -3.96 -9.04
C GLN A 126 5.69 -4.70 -8.56
N ILE A 127 5.04 -4.12 -7.57
CA ILE A 127 3.70 -4.52 -7.10
C ILE A 127 2.81 -3.28 -6.93
N ASN A 128 1.50 -3.47 -7.04
CA ASN A 128 0.50 -2.47 -6.70
C ASN A 128 -0.26 -2.90 -5.45
N ALA A 129 -0.55 -1.98 -4.55
CA ALA A 129 -1.36 -2.23 -3.37
C ALA A 129 -2.37 -1.11 -3.17
N VAL A 130 -3.62 -1.48 -2.87
CA VAL A 130 -4.63 -0.52 -2.43
C VAL A 130 -4.39 -0.26 -0.94
N VAL A 131 -4.18 1.01 -0.59
CA VAL A 131 -3.92 1.43 0.78
C VAL A 131 -5.20 1.19 1.60
N PRO A 132 -5.14 0.44 2.72
CA PRO A 132 -6.29 0.23 3.59
C PRO A 132 -6.60 1.51 4.37
N ALA A 133 -7.82 1.61 4.91
CA ALA A 133 -8.17 2.73 5.80
C ALA A 133 -7.23 2.77 7.02
N GLY A 134 -6.75 3.96 7.36
CA GLY A 134 -5.94 4.23 8.55
C GLY A 134 -6.82 4.47 9.78
N ALA A 135 -6.28 4.20 10.98
CA ALA A 135 -7.00 4.49 12.23
C ALA A 135 -7.00 5.99 12.59
N SER A 136 -5.94 6.71 12.21
CA SER A 136 -5.75 8.13 12.45
C SER A 136 -4.72 8.71 11.47
N ALA A 137 -4.69 10.03 11.32
CA ALA A 137 -3.59 10.68 10.62
C ALA A 137 -2.24 10.41 11.31
N GLY A 138 -1.18 10.33 10.52
CA GLY A 138 0.17 10.05 11.00
C GLY A 138 0.97 9.12 10.10
N SER A 139 2.27 9.04 10.38
CA SER A 139 3.21 8.19 9.67
C SER A 139 3.15 6.75 10.18
N VAL A 140 3.03 5.79 9.26
CA VAL A 140 3.11 4.36 9.52
C VAL A 140 4.25 3.73 8.71
N SER A 141 4.81 2.64 9.23
CA SER A 141 5.76 1.84 8.46
C SER A 141 5.04 1.05 7.38
N VAL A 142 5.69 0.91 6.22
CA VAL A 142 5.23 0.01 5.16
C VAL A 142 6.13 -1.20 5.14
N SER A 143 5.55 -2.40 5.16
CA SER A 143 6.26 -3.68 5.04
C SER A 143 5.72 -4.50 3.86
N VAL A 144 6.57 -5.33 3.28
CA VAL A 144 6.17 -6.28 2.23
C VAL A 144 6.65 -7.66 2.64
N THR A 145 5.74 -8.63 2.61
CA THR A 145 6.02 -10.04 2.90
C THR A 145 5.97 -10.84 1.61
N THR A 146 6.99 -11.66 1.40
CA THR A 146 7.15 -12.57 0.26
C THR A 146 7.51 -13.98 0.78
N ALA A 147 7.63 -14.96 -0.13
CA ALA A 147 8.17 -16.26 0.22
C ALA A 147 9.63 -16.19 0.76
N GLY A 148 10.37 -15.13 0.40
CA GLY A 148 11.73 -14.88 0.86
C GLY A 148 11.82 -14.27 2.26
N GLY A 149 10.69 -13.84 2.83
CA GLY A 149 10.59 -13.15 4.11
C GLY A 149 9.95 -11.77 4.00
N THR A 150 10.03 -11.01 5.09
CA THR A 150 9.45 -9.66 5.21
C THR A 150 10.54 -8.60 5.20
N ASN A 151 10.31 -7.51 4.48
CA ASN A 151 11.18 -6.34 4.49
C ASN A 151 10.43 -5.08 4.96
N ASN A 152 11.08 -4.30 5.82
CA ASN A 152 10.64 -3.01 6.35
C ASN A 152 11.52 -1.89 5.79
N GLY A 153 11.06 -0.62 5.79
CA GLY A 153 11.94 0.51 5.49
C GLY A 153 11.32 1.69 4.74
N LEU A 154 10.08 1.56 4.27
CA LEU A 154 9.33 2.68 3.69
C LEU A 154 8.33 3.19 4.74
N SER A 155 7.93 4.45 4.63
CA SER A 155 6.88 5.05 5.46
C SER A 155 5.78 5.64 4.59
N TYR A 156 4.55 5.57 5.08
CA TYR A 156 3.38 6.18 4.47
C TYR A 156 2.67 7.04 5.50
N THR A 157 2.27 8.25 5.13
CA THR A 157 1.59 9.20 6.02
C THR A 157 0.12 9.28 5.68
N TYR A 158 -0.74 8.84 6.58
CA TYR A 158 -2.17 9.12 6.50
C TYR A 158 -2.43 10.60 6.85
N VAL A 159 -3.21 11.27 6.01
CA VAL A 159 -3.55 12.69 6.13
C VAL A 159 -5.06 12.82 6.22
N ASP A 160 -5.54 13.56 7.22
CA ASP A 160 -6.96 13.84 7.34
C ASP A 160 -7.45 14.80 6.25
N PRO A 161 -8.74 14.68 5.84
CA PRO A 161 -9.32 15.62 4.89
C PRO A 161 -9.24 17.06 5.40
N PRO A 162 -9.28 18.05 4.49
CA PRO A 162 -9.40 19.45 4.89
C PRO A 162 -10.72 19.71 5.59
N THR A 163 -10.80 20.84 6.27
CA THR A 163 -12.09 21.47 6.60
C THR A 163 -12.13 22.86 6.01
N VAL A 164 -13.33 23.30 5.64
CA VAL A 164 -13.64 24.68 5.27
C VAL A 164 -14.66 25.17 6.28
N THR A 165 -14.28 26.18 7.06
CA THR A 165 -15.10 26.71 8.16
C THR A 165 -15.77 28.01 7.78
N THR A 166 -15.04 28.92 7.13
CA THR A 166 -15.57 30.22 6.70
C THR A 166 -14.92 30.70 5.41
N LEU A 167 -15.72 31.42 4.60
CA LEU A 167 -15.27 32.21 3.46
C LEU A 167 -15.41 33.70 3.77
N THR A 168 -14.46 34.53 3.34
CA THR A 168 -14.57 35.99 3.45
C THR A 168 -13.93 36.68 2.26
N PRO A 169 -14.68 37.46 1.44
CA PRO A 169 -16.14 37.64 1.50
C PRO A 169 -16.91 36.39 1.02
N THR A 170 -18.19 36.29 1.39
CA THR A 170 -19.11 35.22 0.96
C THR A 170 -19.87 35.55 -0.34
N SER A 171 -19.55 36.66 -1.00
CA SER A 171 -20.20 37.05 -2.26
C SER A 171 -19.31 37.92 -3.13
N GLY A 172 -19.66 37.99 -4.42
CA GLY A 172 -18.95 38.78 -5.42
C GLY A 172 -19.67 38.83 -6.77
N PRO A 173 -19.17 39.61 -7.74
CA PRO A 173 -19.84 39.79 -9.03
C PRO A 173 -19.78 38.52 -9.89
N THR A 174 -20.79 38.30 -10.74
CA THR A 174 -20.81 37.21 -11.75
C THR A 174 -19.63 37.22 -12.72
N SER A 175 -18.92 38.35 -12.85
CA SER A 175 -17.69 38.45 -13.63
C SER A 175 -16.48 37.74 -12.98
N GLY A 176 -16.59 37.29 -11.73
CA GLY A 176 -15.47 36.76 -10.95
C GLY A 176 -14.50 37.85 -10.50
N GLY A 177 -13.31 37.43 -10.09
CA GLY A 177 -12.22 38.31 -9.65
C GLY A 177 -12.24 38.66 -8.16
N THR A 178 -13.15 38.07 -7.37
CA THR A 178 -13.20 38.29 -5.92
C THR A 178 -12.10 37.50 -5.24
N ALA A 179 -11.20 38.17 -4.53
CA ALA A 179 -10.27 37.52 -3.62
C ALA A 179 -11.03 37.08 -2.36
N VAL A 180 -11.07 35.77 -2.12
CA VAL A 180 -11.76 35.13 -0.99
C VAL A 180 -10.73 34.45 -0.11
N THR A 181 -10.77 34.74 1.19
CA THR A 181 -10.03 34.01 2.23
C THR A 181 -10.88 32.86 2.74
N VAL A 182 -10.28 31.68 2.81
CA VAL A 182 -10.80 30.46 3.42
C VAL A 182 -10.12 30.27 4.76
N THR A 183 -10.90 30.06 5.83
CA THR A 183 -10.38 29.57 7.12
C THR A 183 -10.84 28.13 7.34
N GLY A 184 -9.95 27.27 7.83
CA GLY A 184 -10.21 25.84 7.97
C GLY A 184 -9.08 25.08 8.65
N THR A 185 -8.92 23.79 8.31
CA THR A 185 -7.82 22.93 8.78
C THR A 185 -7.24 22.09 7.65
N ASN A 186 -6.02 21.59 7.83
CA ASN A 186 -5.28 20.72 6.89
C ASN A 186 -5.10 21.34 5.50
N LEU A 187 -4.99 22.67 5.40
CA LEU A 187 -4.93 23.38 4.12
C LEU A 187 -3.52 23.43 3.50
N THR A 188 -2.48 23.01 4.21
CA THR A 188 -1.07 23.07 3.77
C THR A 188 -0.84 22.33 2.44
N THR A 189 -1.54 21.22 2.22
CA THR A 189 -1.38 20.35 1.05
C THR A 189 -2.49 20.54 0.01
N THR A 190 -3.08 21.73 -0.06
CA THR A 190 -4.11 22.05 -1.06
C THR A 190 -3.56 21.89 -2.48
N GLN A 191 -4.26 21.10 -3.28
CA GLN A 191 -3.94 20.79 -4.67
C GLN A 191 -4.87 21.54 -5.64
N SER A 192 -6.11 21.78 -5.23
CA SER A 192 -7.07 22.57 -6.01
C SER A 192 -8.13 23.23 -5.14
N VAL A 193 -8.65 24.35 -5.64
CA VAL A 193 -9.88 24.98 -5.17
C VAL A 193 -10.81 25.11 -6.38
N THR A 194 -12.07 24.71 -6.25
CA THR A 194 -13.09 24.93 -7.27
C THR A 194 -14.28 25.70 -6.71
N VAL A 195 -14.92 26.49 -7.57
CA VAL A 195 -16.17 27.20 -7.30
C VAL A 195 -17.16 26.74 -8.36
N ASP A 196 -18.25 26.08 -7.95
CA ASP A 196 -19.21 25.45 -8.87
C ASP A 196 -18.53 24.52 -9.91
N GLY A 197 -17.54 23.74 -9.45
CA GLY A 197 -16.75 22.85 -10.31
C GLY A 197 -15.70 23.55 -11.20
N THR A 198 -15.67 24.88 -11.27
CA THR A 198 -14.67 25.64 -12.04
C THR A 198 -13.42 25.89 -11.21
N LEU A 199 -12.23 25.62 -11.76
CA LEU A 199 -10.95 25.84 -11.08
C LEU A 199 -10.71 27.32 -10.77
N ALA A 200 -10.36 27.59 -9.52
CA ALA A 200 -9.96 28.92 -9.05
C ALA A 200 -8.46 28.94 -8.74
N PRO A 201 -7.70 29.97 -9.17
CA PRO A 201 -6.34 30.16 -8.72
C PRO A 201 -6.34 30.46 -7.21
N PHE A 202 -5.40 29.86 -6.48
CA PHE A 202 -5.32 29.96 -5.02
C PHE A 202 -3.88 30.12 -4.53
N ALA A 203 -3.74 30.57 -3.28
CA ALA A 203 -2.48 30.63 -2.54
C ALA A 203 -2.70 30.09 -1.13
N VAL A 204 -1.91 29.09 -0.74
CA VAL A 204 -1.92 28.58 0.64
C VAL A 204 -1.12 29.52 1.52
N ILE A 205 -1.74 30.00 2.61
CA ILE A 205 -1.10 30.91 3.57
C ILE A 205 -0.58 30.10 4.77
N SER A 206 -1.38 29.18 5.29
CA SER A 206 -1.02 28.32 6.42
C SER A 206 -1.85 27.03 6.43
N ALA A 207 -1.65 26.19 7.44
CA ALA A 207 -2.47 25.00 7.65
C ALA A 207 -3.97 25.32 7.90
N THR A 208 -4.28 26.57 8.25
CA THR A 208 -5.63 27.02 8.61
C THR A 208 -6.15 28.15 7.73
N GLU A 209 -5.39 28.59 6.73
CA GLU A 209 -5.77 29.71 5.87
C GLU A 209 -5.26 29.54 4.44
N LEU A 210 -6.12 29.79 3.46
CA LEU A 210 -5.74 29.96 2.06
C LEU A 210 -6.58 31.07 1.42
N THR A 211 -6.11 31.66 0.33
CA THR A 211 -6.90 32.58 -0.49
C THR A 211 -7.12 32.00 -1.87
N PHE A 212 -8.24 32.36 -2.51
CA PHE A 212 -8.47 32.08 -3.92
C PHE A 212 -9.14 33.26 -4.61
N VAL A 213 -9.10 33.29 -5.94
CA VAL A 213 -9.81 34.29 -6.74
C VAL A 213 -10.95 33.61 -7.49
N THR A 214 -12.17 34.12 -7.30
CA THR A 214 -13.36 33.52 -7.92
C THR A 214 -13.28 33.58 -9.46
N PRO A 215 -13.58 32.49 -10.17
CA PRO A 215 -13.77 32.54 -11.61
C PRO A 215 -15.07 33.31 -11.94
N PRO A 216 -15.33 33.66 -13.22
CA PRO A 216 -16.66 34.06 -13.65
C PRO A 216 -17.69 32.95 -13.39
N GLY A 217 -18.92 33.33 -13.03
CA GLY A 217 -19.96 32.37 -12.64
C GLY A 217 -21.38 32.91 -12.83
N THR A 218 -22.36 32.04 -12.63
CA THR A 218 -23.79 32.39 -12.74
C THR A 218 -24.30 32.93 -11.40
N ALA A 219 -25.23 33.90 -11.43
CA ALA A 219 -25.82 34.45 -10.22
C ALA A 219 -26.51 33.35 -9.38
N GLY A 220 -26.25 33.34 -8.08
CA GLY A 220 -26.75 32.32 -7.16
C GLY A 220 -25.70 31.85 -6.15
N ALA A 221 -26.15 31.05 -5.18
CA ALA A 221 -25.28 30.37 -4.24
C ALA A 221 -24.59 29.18 -4.92
N VAL A 222 -23.30 29.03 -4.67
CA VAL A 222 -22.45 28.00 -5.27
C VAL A 222 -21.56 27.34 -4.22
N ASP A 223 -21.20 26.09 -4.49
CA ASP A 223 -20.33 25.31 -3.64
C ASP A 223 -18.86 25.70 -3.86
N VAL A 224 -18.09 25.67 -2.78
CA VAL A 224 -16.63 25.78 -2.83
C VAL A 224 -16.02 24.47 -2.37
N VAL A 225 -15.18 23.87 -3.21
CA VAL A 225 -14.51 22.61 -2.90
C VAL A 225 -13.02 22.86 -2.76
N VAL A 226 -12.45 22.44 -1.64
CA VAL A 226 -11.00 22.44 -1.40
C VAL A 226 -10.52 21.00 -1.39
N THR A 227 -9.57 20.68 -2.28
CA THR A 227 -8.96 19.36 -2.38
C THR A 227 -7.52 19.41 -1.88
N THR A 228 -7.16 18.55 -0.93
CA THR A 228 -5.80 18.38 -0.42
C THR A 228 -5.32 16.95 -0.65
N THR A 229 -4.11 16.62 -0.18
CA THR A 229 -3.65 15.21 -0.16
C THR A 229 -4.52 14.31 0.72
N GLY A 230 -5.20 14.87 1.73
CA GLY A 230 -6.05 14.10 2.66
C GLY A 230 -7.47 13.84 2.17
N GLY A 231 -7.83 14.34 0.98
CA GLY A 231 -9.19 14.27 0.43
C GLY A 231 -9.75 15.64 0.11
N SER A 232 -11.08 15.76 0.07
CA SER A 232 -11.77 17.01 -0.28
C SER A 232 -12.75 17.44 0.81
N ALA A 233 -12.92 18.74 0.98
CA ALA A 233 -14.00 19.36 1.73
C ALA A 233 -14.86 20.18 0.77
N THR A 234 -16.18 20.05 0.90
CA THR A 234 -17.16 20.85 0.16
C THR A 234 -17.90 21.74 1.15
N ASP A 235 -17.86 23.05 0.92
CA ASP A 235 -18.67 24.03 1.63
C ASP A 235 -19.85 24.42 0.73
N VAL A 236 -21.03 23.89 1.05
CA VAL A 236 -22.20 23.91 0.17
C VAL A 236 -22.88 25.28 0.20
N GLY A 237 -23.04 25.92 -0.96
CA GLY A 237 -23.67 27.22 -1.10
C GLY A 237 -22.94 28.37 -0.39
N ALA A 238 -21.64 28.20 -0.10
CA ALA A 238 -20.87 29.10 0.76
C ALA A 238 -20.52 30.44 0.11
N PHE A 239 -20.52 30.51 -1.22
CA PHE A 239 -20.28 31.74 -1.97
C PHE A 239 -21.49 32.10 -2.83
N THR A 240 -21.82 33.39 -2.93
CA THR A 240 -22.93 33.88 -3.77
C THR A 240 -22.44 34.82 -4.85
N TYR A 241 -22.67 34.45 -6.12
CA TYR A 241 -22.50 35.37 -7.24
C TYR A 241 -23.69 36.31 -7.34
N VAL A 242 -23.41 37.62 -7.41
CA VAL A 242 -24.40 38.68 -7.51
C VAL A 242 -24.31 39.32 -8.89
N ALA A 243 -25.44 39.44 -9.58
CA ALA A 243 -25.51 40.13 -10.85
C ALA A 243 -25.27 41.63 -10.66
N GLY A 244 -24.59 42.26 -11.62
CA GLY A 244 -24.48 43.72 -11.65
C GLY A 244 -25.85 44.39 -11.79
N PRO A 245 -26.01 45.65 -11.37
CA PRO A 245 -27.23 46.40 -11.62
C PRO A 245 -27.52 46.49 -13.12
N GLY A 246 -28.74 46.16 -13.52
CA GLY A 246 -29.20 46.37 -14.90
C GLY A 246 -29.57 47.83 -15.11
N ILE A 247 -29.08 48.42 -16.22
CA ILE A 247 -29.58 49.67 -16.77
C ILE A 247 -30.16 49.43 -18.16
#